data_AF-A0A2E2EB65-F1
#
_entry.id   AF-A0A2E2EB65-F1
#
_cell.length_a   1.000
_cell.length_b   1.000
_cell.length_c   1.000
_cell.angle_alpha   90.00
_cell.angle_beta   90.00
_cell.angle_gamma   90.00
#
_symmetry.space_group_name_H-M   'P 1'
#
loop_
_entity.id
_entity.type
_entity.pdbx_description
1 polymer ?
#
loop_
_entity_poly.entity_id
_entity_poly.type
_entity_poly.pdbx_seq_one_letter_code
_entity_poly.pdbx_strand_id
1 'polypeptide(L)'
;MKLLILGNSGSGKSWLGKKLAQKFDCILIGMDKFYWEPGGFNKKRDLKLVKKDIQSSTSTGSWICEGVFGKIADMAIESASMVILLDLTWEDCKKNLMNRGPNYEDCQ
;
A
#
# COMPACT_ATOMS: atom_id res chain seq x y z
N MET A 1 -12.07 4.56 -10.66
CA MET A 1 -11.98 3.45 -9.67
C MET A 1 -11.13 3.93 -8.50
N LYS A 2 -11.61 3.80 -7.26
CA LYS A 2 -10.87 4.23 -6.06
C LYS A 2 -10.84 3.08 -5.05
N LEU A 3 -9.72 2.35 -5.01
CA LEU A 3 -9.63 1.08 -4.29
C LEU A 3 -8.54 1.12 -3.22
N LEU A 4 -8.86 0.64 -2.03
CA LEU A 4 -7.90 0.40 -0.95
C LEU A 4 -7.64 -1.10 -0.80
N ILE A 5 -6.39 -1.52 -0.75
CA ILE A 5 -5.98 -2.93 -0.58
C ILE A 5 -5.15 -3.05 0.69
N LEU A 6 -5.64 -3.83 1.66
CA LEU A 6 -5.00 -4.02 2.96
C LEU A 6 -4.60 -5.49 3.17
N GLY A 7 -3.63 -5.71 4.05
CA GLY A 7 -3.20 -7.05 4.47
C GLY A 7 -1.72 -7.12 4.89
N ASN A 8 -1.31 -8.27 5.43
CA ASN A 8 0.04 -8.45 5.97
C ASN A 8 1.12 -8.61 4.88
N SER A 9 2.38 -8.36 5.19
CA SER A 9 3.50 -8.67 4.27
C SER A 9 3.44 -10.14 3.84
N GLY A 10 3.62 -10.42 2.55
CA GLY A 10 3.46 -11.77 1.98
C GLY A 10 2.02 -12.14 1.55
N SER A 11 1.01 -11.33 1.85
CA SER A 11 -0.38 -11.64 1.47
C SER A 11 -0.73 -11.43 -0.02
N GLY A 12 0.18 -10.85 -0.81
CA GLY A 12 -0.01 -10.64 -2.25
C GLY A 12 -0.61 -9.28 -2.66
N LYS A 13 -0.80 -8.33 -1.72
CA LYS A 13 -1.34 -6.98 -1.99
C LYS A 13 -0.67 -6.27 -3.15
N SER A 14 0.66 -6.16 -3.15
CA SER A 14 1.39 -5.45 -4.18
C SER A 14 1.25 -6.13 -5.55
N TRP A 15 1.14 -7.47 -5.59
CA TRP A 15 0.84 -8.20 -6.83
C TRP A 15 -0.57 -7.87 -7.32
N LEU A 16 -1.58 -7.95 -6.43
CA LEU A 16 -2.97 -7.65 -6.76
C LEU A 16 -3.12 -6.19 -7.22
N GLY A 17 -2.53 -5.25 -6.49
CA GLY A 17 -2.51 -3.83 -6.79
C GLY A 17 -1.89 -3.54 -8.15
N LYS A 18 -0.72 -4.11 -8.46
CA LYS A 18 -0.08 -3.99 -9.80
C LYS A 18 -0.98 -4.54 -10.91
N LYS A 19 -1.61 -5.70 -10.70
CA LYS A 19 -2.49 -6.31 -11.71
C LYS A 19 -3.76 -5.50 -11.95
N LEU A 20 -4.40 -5.00 -10.90
CA LEU A 20 -5.59 -4.17 -11.03
C LEU A 20 -5.25 -2.79 -11.61
N ALA A 21 -4.14 -2.19 -11.21
CA ALA A 21 -3.66 -0.92 -11.74
C ALA A 21 -3.42 -1.01 -13.25
N GLN A 22 -2.74 -2.07 -13.70
CA GLN A 22 -2.53 -2.32 -15.14
C GLN A 22 -3.86 -2.57 -15.88
N LYS A 23 -4.76 -3.37 -15.29
CA LYS A 23 -6.03 -3.75 -15.93
C LYS A 23 -6.98 -2.56 -16.10
N PHE A 24 -7.00 -1.64 -15.13
CA PHE A 24 -7.95 -0.53 -15.07
C PHE A 24 -7.32 0.83 -15.35
N ASP A 25 -6.06 0.85 -15.79
CA ASP A 25 -5.28 2.07 -16.05
C ASP A 25 -5.37 3.07 -14.87
N CYS A 26 -5.02 2.59 -13.69
CA CYS A 26 -5.09 3.35 -12.43
C CYS A 26 -3.70 3.59 -11.86
N ILE A 27 -3.54 4.70 -11.13
CA ILE A 27 -2.31 4.98 -10.40
C ILE A 27 -2.21 4.02 -9.20
N LEU A 28 -1.06 3.33 -9.06
CA LEU A 28 -0.76 2.50 -7.90
C LEU A 28 0.04 3.28 -6.86
N ILE A 29 -0.50 3.36 -5.65
CA ILE A 29 -0.01 4.14 -4.53
C ILE A 29 0.38 3.16 -3.40
N GLY A 30 1.67 2.94 -3.19
CA GLY A 30 2.17 2.12 -2.07
C GLY A 30 2.29 2.95 -0.79
N MET A 31 1.72 2.48 0.32
CA MET A 31 1.73 3.22 1.60
C MET A 31 3.14 3.42 2.17
N ASP A 32 4.07 2.51 1.91
CA ASP A 32 5.47 2.62 2.36
C ASP A 32 6.13 3.92 1.86
N LYS A 33 5.75 4.43 0.68
CA LYS A 33 6.27 5.69 0.13
C LYS A 33 5.92 6.92 0.98
N PHE A 34 4.84 6.86 1.74
CA PHE A 34 4.43 7.96 2.61
C PHE A 34 4.90 7.75 4.05
N TYR A 35 5.02 6.50 4.50
CA TYR A 35 5.25 6.23 5.91
C TYR A 35 6.68 6.57 6.38
N TRP A 36 7.67 6.43 5.50
CA TRP A 36 9.10 6.56 5.84
C TRP A 36 9.72 7.84 5.30
N GLU A 37 10.65 8.44 6.06
CA GLU A 37 11.46 9.55 5.55
C GLU A 37 12.36 9.06 4.41
N PRO A 38 12.72 9.95 3.46
CA PRO A 38 13.73 9.63 2.45
C PRO A 38 15.02 9.14 3.13
N GLY A 39 15.65 8.08 2.59
CA GLY A 39 16.83 7.45 3.21
C GLY A 39 16.54 6.15 3.98
N GLY A 40 15.36 5.55 3.76
CA GLY A 40 15.04 4.19 4.19
C GLY A 40 14.15 4.08 5.42
N PHE A 41 13.99 2.86 5.93
CA PHE A 41 13.00 2.50 6.94
C PHE A 41 13.36 2.87 8.39
N ASN A 42 14.19 3.89 8.57
CA ASN A 42 14.77 4.23 9.88
C ASN A 42 13.90 5.23 10.67
N LYS A 43 13.19 6.12 9.97
CA LYS A 43 12.43 7.20 10.60
C LYS A 43 11.07 7.38 9.95
N LYS A 44 10.03 7.43 10.79
CA LYS A 44 8.65 7.66 10.35
C LYS A 44 8.46 9.13 10.01
N ARG A 45 7.72 9.41 8.92
CA ARG A 45 7.33 10.78 8.55
C ARG A 45 6.29 11.34 9.51
N ASP A 46 6.25 12.67 9.59
CA ASP A 46 5.18 13.39 10.29
C ASP A 46 3.83 13.05 9.66
N LEU A 47 2.90 12.53 10.48
CA LEU A 47 1.58 12.09 10.04
C LEU A 47 0.74 13.21 9.38
N LYS A 48 0.97 14.49 9.72
CA LYS A 48 0.31 15.62 9.06
C LYS A 48 0.77 15.77 7.61
N LEU A 49 2.06 15.59 7.35
CA LEU A 49 2.61 15.60 6.00
C LEU A 49 2.12 14.39 5.21
N VAL A 50 2.14 13.21 5.83
CA VAL A 50 1.60 11.98 5.26
C VAL A 50 0.14 12.14 4.85
N LYS A 51 -0.70 12.69 5.75
CA LYS A 51 -2.12 12.95 5.46
C LYS A 51 -2.30 13.86 4.24
N LYS A 52 -1.53 14.96 4.17
CA LYS A 52 -1.60 15.90 3.05
C LYS A 52 -1.24 15.23 1.72
N ASP A 53 -0.19 14.43 1.71
CA ASP A 53 0.28 13.74 0.51
C ASP A 53 -0.72 12.67 0.04
N ILE A 54 -1.31 11.91 0.97
CA ILE A 54 -2.34 10.92 0.66
C ILE A 54 -3.58 11.61 0.10
N GLN A 55 -4.07 12.67 0.76
CA GLN A 55 -5.24 13.42 0.30
C GLN A 55 -5.01 14.01 -1.09
N SER A 56 -3.82 14.56 -1.35
CA SER A 56 -3.46 15.04 -2.68
C SER A 56 -3.52 13.92 -3.72
N SER A 57 -2.89 12.79 -3.42
CA SER A 57 -2.80 11.62 -4.32
C SER A 57 -4.13 10.89 -4.53
N THR A 58 -5.10 11.08 -3.63
CA THR A 58 -6.41 10.41 -3.67
C THR A 58 -7.58 11.35 -4.00
N SER A 59 -7.31 12.65 -4.18
CA SER A 59 -8.31 13.70 -4.40
C SER A 59 -9.12 13.51 -5.69
N THR A 60 -8.47 13.12 -6.79
CA THR A 60 -9.08 13.02 -8.12
C THR A 60 -8.57 11.80 -8.88
N GLY A 61 -9.24 11.47 -9.99
CA GLY A 61 -8.85 10.35 -10.86
C GLY A 61 -9.14 8.97 -10.30
N SER A 62 -8.48 7.97 -10.90
CA SER A 62 -8.58 6.56 -10.51
C SER A 62 -7.28 6.09 -9.87
N TRP A 63 -7.38 5.51 -8.68
CA TRP A 63 -6.24 5.11 -7.88
C TRP A 63 -6.49 3.79 -7.14
N ILE A 64 -5.39 3.11 -6.86
CA ILE A 64 -5.31 1.95 -5.99
C ILE A 64 -4.28 2.26 -4.92
N CYS A 65 -4.66 2.25 -3.66
CA CYS A 65 -3.75 2.42 -2.52
C CYS A 65 -3.55 1.08 -1.83
N GLU A 66 -2.31 0.66 -1.60
CA GLU A 66 -2.01 -0.65 -1.01
C GLU A 66 -0.97 -0.59 0.11
N GLY A 67 -1.19 -1.36 1.17
CA GLY A 67 -0.22 -1.48 2.27
C GLY A 67 -0.79 -2.12 3.52
N VAL A 68 -0.05 -1.97 4.63
CA VAL A 68 -0.36 -2.57 5.94
C VAL A 68 -0.66 -1.51 7.02
N PHE A 69 -0.42 -0.23 6.74
CA PHE A 69 -0.49 0.83 7.75
C PHE A 69 -1.93 1.33 7.94
N GLY A 70 -2.62 0.83 8.96
CA GLY A 70 -4.00 1.23 9.29
C GLY A 70 -4.22 2.74 9.38
N LYS A 71 -3.30 3.49 10.00
CA LYS A 71 -3.43 4.97 10.07
C LYS A 71 -3.39 5.66 8.71
N ILE A 72 -2.62 5.13 7.76
CA ILE A 72 -2.59 5.64 6.38
C ILE A 72 -3.86 5.22 5.64
N ALA A 73 -4.31 3.99 5.86
CA ALA A 73 -5.56 3.47 5.34
C ALA A 73 -6.75 4.35 5.75
N ASP A 74 -6.84 4.73 7.03
CA ASP A 74 -7.87 5.62 7.58
C ASP A 74 -7.89 6.99 6.88
N MET A 75 -6.75 7.50 6.42
CA MET A 75 -6.68 8.76 5.70
C MET A 75 -7.19 8.64 4.25
N ALA A 76 -7.06 7.45 3.64
CA ALA A 76 -7.50 7.19 2.27
C ALA A 76 -8.94 6.68 2.18
N ILE A 77 -9.47 6.10 3.27
CA ILE A 77 -10.76 5.39 3.27
C ILE A 77 -11.94 6.29 2.94
N GLU A 78 -11.91 7.57 3.35
CA GLU A 78 -12.97 8.55 3.07
C GLU A 78 -13.17 8.78 1.57
N SER A 79 -12.10 8.61 0.78
CA SER A 79 -12.13 8.77 -0.67
C SER A 79 -12.25 7.43 -1.41
N ALA A 80 -12.20 6.30 -0.71
CA ALA A 80 -12.25 4.97 -1.31
C ALA A 80 -13.70 4.57 -1.64
N SER A 81 -13.89 3.97 -2.82
CA SER A 81 -15.17 3.36 -3.21
C SER A 81 -15.29 1.89 -2.80
N MET A 82 -14.15 1.24 -2.53
CA MET A 82 -14.08 -0.17 -2.14
C MET A 82 -12.81 -0.41 -1.32
N VAL A 83 -12.89 -1.36 -0.40
CA VAL A 83 -11.75 -1.89 0.35
C VAL A 83 -11.67 -3.40 0.10
N ILE A 84 -10.48 -3.89 -0.23
CA ILE A 84 -10.15 -5.31 -0.28
C ILE A 84 -9.20 -5.61 0.87
N LEU A 85 -9.59 -6.51 1.75
CA LEU A 85 -8.73 -7.03 2.81
C LEU A 85 -8.23 -8.42 2.40
N LEU A 86 -6.91 -8.58 2.30
CA LEU A 86 -6.26 -9.87 2.11
C LEU A 86 -5.95 -10.46 3.49
N ASP A 87 -6.92 -11.22 3.99
CA ASP A 87 -6.88 -11.91 5.28
C ASP A 87 -6.36 -13.34 5.11
N LEU A 88 -5.04 -13.48 5.12
CA LEU A 88 -4.35 -14.76 5.03
C LEU A 88 -3.71 -15.09 6.38
N THR A 89 -3.57 -16.39 6.65
CA THR A 89 -2.84 -16.85 7.83
C THR A 89 -1.39 -16.36 7.82
N TRP A 90 -0.79 -16.29 9.01
CA TRP A 90 0.64 -15.96 9.12
C TRP A 90 1.49 -17.01 8.39
N GLU A 91 1.12 -18.28 8.47
CA GLU A 91 1.82 -19.39 7.84
C GLU A 91 1.88 -19.21 6.31
N ASP A 92 0.76 -18.84 5.68
CA ASP A 92 0.69 -18.56 4.25
C ASP A 92 1.52 -17.33 3.87
N CYS A 93 1.39 -16.24 4.63
CA CYS A 93 2.15 -15.01 4.41
C CYS A 93 3.66 -15.27 4.50
N LYS A 94 4.09 -16.01 5.53
CA LYS A 94 5.49 -16.39 5.73
C LYS A 94 5.99 -17.26 4.59
N LYS A 95 5.23 -18.28 4.18
CA LYS A 95 5.59 -19.14 3.05
C LYS A 95 5.78 -18.34 1.77
N ASN A 96 4.88 -17.39 1.49
CA ASN A 96 4.99 -16.51 0.32
C ASN A 96 6.22 -15.60 0.39
N LEU A 97 6.56 -15.07 1.56
CA LEU A 97 7.79 -14.27 1.76
C LEU A 97 9.04 -15.11 1.51
N MET A 98 9.10 -16.32 2.05
CA MET A 98 10.24 -17.23 1.87
C MET A 98 10.40 -17.64 0.40
N ASN A 99 9.30 -17.93 -0.30
CA ASN A 99 9.33 -18.31 -1.72
C ASN A 99 9.73 -17.15 -2.63
N ARG A 100 9.31 -15.92 -2.31
CA ARG A 100 9.64 -14.73 -3.09
C ARG A 100 11.09 -14.30 -2.92
N GLY A 101 11.64 -14.45 -1.71
CA GLY A 101 12.95 -13.92 -1.35
C GLY A 101 12.94 -12.40 -1.08
N PRO A 102 14.11 -11.81 -0.79
CA PRO A 102 14.26 -10.39 -0.52
C PRO A 102 14.02 -9.54 -1.79
N ASN A 103 13.35 -8.40 -1.62
CA ASN A 103 13.31 -7.35 -2.63
C ASN A 103 14.47 -6.39 -2.37
N TYR A 104 15.45 -6.32 -3.26
CA TYR A 104 16.58 -5.41 -3.12
C TYR A 104 16.25 -3.96 -3.50
N GLU A 105 15.13 -3.72 -4.19
CA GLU A 105 14.63 -2.35 -4.51
C GLU A 105 14.15 -1.59 -3.26
N ASP A 106 13.72 -2.32 -2.21
CA ASP A 106 13.26 -1.72 -0.95
C ASP A 106 14.43 -1.36 -0.01
N CYS A 107 15.67 -1.77 -0.33
CA CYS A 107 16.87 -1.55 0.49
C CYS A 107 17.77 -0.38 0.02
N GLN A 108 17.33 0.42 -0.95
CA GLN A 108 18.05 1.60 -1.44
C GLN A 108 17.44 2.91 -0.97
#